data_AF-A0A068FBP5-F1
#
_entry.id   AF-A0A068FBP5-F1
#
_cell.length_a   1.000
_cell.length_b   1.000
_cell.length_c   1.000
_cell.angle_alpha   90.00
_cell.angle_beta   90.00
_cell.angle_gamma   90.00
#
_symmetry.space_group_name_H-M   'P 1'
#
loop_
_entity.id
_entity.type
_entity.pdbx_description
1 polymer ?
#
loop_
_entity_poly.entity_id
_entity_poly.type
_entity_poly.pdbx_seq_one_letter_code
_entity_poly.pdbx_strand_id
1 'polypeptide(L)'
;MQLPVIAIVLLFYVDNSFAQNCGANQGNHYLLKTPKDIKKDSLKTITLAYFQFHAVRSLNMIVCPSNNTAVTISSLVSFYMEHNLPVRVWSGEDYLPEMPKRGLFGPPITYRDDTNDSFRRPLKLKLEPLADKTGIILSDFNTPCALNVLRWSAASENNYFKTNNFWLLMTKDITDLKALEDEDIFLPPDSEVKVLVQEVNLTYSLLDVYKVAAFKPLKHNFISRNFSHVEDMCKALRKYGSVISLREDLEGIIFNTGLVINFPDMFTDIEDLSLRHIDTMAKVTNRLVVDMARKLNLRFNTYQTDNYGWR
;
A
#
# COMPACT_ATOMS: atom_id res chain seq x y z
N MET A 1 -33.52 -1.78 -28.91
CA MET A 1 -33.41 -1.75 -27.44
C MET A 1 -32.00 -1.27 -27.12
N GLN A 2 -31.83 0.00 -26.76
CA GLN A 2 -30.53 0.62 -26.51
C GLN A 2 -30.04 0.23 -25.11
N LEU A 3 -28.93 -0.50 -25.04
CA LEU A 3 -28.21 -0.80 -23.81
C LEU A 3 -27.05 0.18 -23.65
N PRO A 4 -26.79 0.69 -22.43
CA PRO A 4 -25.79 1.72 -22.19
C PRO A 4 -24.39 1.13 -22.32
N VAL A 5 -23.58 1.72 -23.20
CA VAL A 5 -22.13 1.50 -23.24
C VAL A 5 -21.56 2.09 -21.96
N ILE A 6 -21.14 1.24 -21.01
CA ILE A 6 -20.30 1.66 -19.90
C ILE A 6 -18.90 1.88 -20.44
N ALA A 7 -18.65 3.09 -20.94
CA ALA A 7 -17.32 3.57 -21.24
C ALA A 7 -16.59 3.82 -19.91
N ILE A 8 -15.61 2.99 -19.58
CA ILE A 8 -14.64 3.32 -18.53
C ILE A 8 -13.72 4.38 -19.13
N VAL A 9 -14.07 5.65 -18.90
CA VAL A 9 -13.19 6.78 -19.20
C VAL A 9 -12.14 6.83 -18.10
N LEU A 10 -10.91 6.41 -18.41
CA LEU A 10 -9.75 6.73 -17.58
C LEU A 10 -9.41 8.21 -17.78
N LEU A 11 -10.04 9.06 -16.97
CA LEU A 11 -9.66 10.46 -16.83
C LEU A 11 -8.33 10.53 -16.08
N PHE A 12 -7.24 10.67 -16.83
CA PHE A 12 -5.97 11.12 -16.26
C PHE A 12 -6.08 12.62 -16.00
N TYR A 13 -6.53 12.97 -14.80
CA TYR A 13 -6.39 14.33 -14.30
C TYR A 13 -4.94 14.51 -13.83
N VAL A 14 -4.10 15.05 -14.70
CA VAL A 14 -2.79 15.58 -14.30
C VAL A 14 -3.04 16.96 -13.72
N ASP A 15 -3.29 17.00 -12.41
CA ASP A 15 -3.34 18.27 -11.69
C ASP A 15 -1.92 18.83 -11.55
N ASN A 16 -1.53 19.67 -12.50
CA ASN A 16 -0.25 20.38 -12.49
C ASN A 16 -0.20 21.54 -11.47
N SER A 17 -1.16 21.64 -10.55
CA SER A 17 -1.23 22.75 -9.59
C SER A 17 -0.55 22.50 -8.24
N PHE A 18 -0.02 21.31 -7.96
CA PHE A 18 0.50 20.97 -6.60
C PHE A 18 2.02 21.04 -6.41
N ALA A 19 2.72 21.83 -7.24
CA ALA A 19 4.14 22.14 -7.03
C ALA A 19 4.43 23.12 -5.86
N GLN A 20 3.42 23.53 -5.06
CA GLN A 20 3.59 24.59 -4.05
C GLN A 20 3.36 24.20 -2.57
N ASN A 21 2.90 22.98 -2.25
CA ASN A 21 2.54 22.65 -0.86
C ASN A 21 3.66 22.17 0.06
N CYS A 22 4.89 22.48 -0.31
CA CYS A 22 6.03 22.35 0.57
C CYS A 22 6.66 23.71 0.93
N GLY A 23 5.94 24.79 0.65
CA GLY A 23 6.33 26.15 1.03
C GLY A 23 5.36 27.21 0.53
N ALA A 24 4.04 27.08 0.69
CA ALA A 24 3.09 28.18 0.48
C ALA A 24 1.69 27.84 1.02
N ASN A 25 1.52 27.73 2.33
CA ASN A 25 0.26 28.09 2.98
C ASN A 25 0.61 29.04 4.13
N GLN A 26 0.78 30.32 3.76
CA GLN A 26 1.01 31.45 4.67
C GLN A 26 -0.27 31.87 5.43
N GLY A 27 -1.03 30.91 5.93
CA GLY A 27 -2.18 31.13 6.81
C GLY A 27 -2.07 30.18 7.98
N ASN A 28 -1.68 30.70 9.15
CA ASN A 28 -1.47 29.98 10.41
C ASN A 28 -0.26 29.02 10.44
N HIS A 29 0.93 29.58 10.20
CA HIS A 29 2.19 28.93 10.53
C HIS A 29 2.42 28.91 12.05
N TYR A 30 1.93 27.86 12.73
CA TYR A 30 2.74 27.21 13.76
C TYR A 30 3.70 26.24 13.04
N LEU A 31 4.62 26.81 12.25
CA LEU A 31 5.86 26.10 11.97
C LEU A 31 6.48 25.83 13.33
N LEU A 32 6.83 24.58 13.60
CA LEU A 32 7.86 24.23 14.55
C LEU A 32 9.17 24.90 14.08
N LYS A 33 9.28 26.21 14.29
CA LYS A 33 10.55 26.92 14.28
C LYS A 33 11.24 26.44 15.53
N THR A 34 11.96 25.33 15.41
CA THR A 34 13.00 25.05 16.39
C THR A 34 13.93 26.26 16.38
N PRO A 35 14.16 26.92 17.54
CA PRO A 35 15.19 27.94 17.63
C PRO A 35 16.52 27.35 17.13
N LYS A 36 17.46 28.21 16.70
CA LYS A 36 18.82 27.86 16.25
C LYS A 36 19.68 27.29 17.39
N ASP A 37 19.19 26.22 18.01
CA ASP A 37 19.94 25.23 18.75
C ASP A 37 19.70 23.91 18.04
N ILE A 38 20.77 23.21 17.68
CA ILE A 38 20.79 22.00 16.84
C ILE A 38 20.16 20.83 17.61
N LYS A 39 18.84 20.89 17.84
CA LYS A 39 18.09 19.82 18.48
C LYS A 39 17.50 18.95 17.38
N LYS A 40 17.90 17.68 17.37
CA LYS A 40 17.39 16.67 16.44
C LYS A 40 15.89 16.50 16.63
N ASP A 41 15.17 16.25 15.54
CA ASP A 41 13.72 16.11 15.58
C ASP A 41 13.31 14.81 16.27
N SER A 42 12.25 14.93 17.05
CA SER A 42 11.67 13.78 17.75
C SER A 42 10.98 12.85 16.76
N LEU A 43 10.88 11.58 17.12
CA LEU A 43 10.20 10.57 16.30
C LEU A 43 8.77 10.98 15.96
N LYS A 44 8.03 11.57 16.91
CA LYS A 44 6.66 12.07 16.72
C LYS A 44 6.59 13.16 15.65
N THR A 45 7.61 14.02 15.61
CA THR A 45 7.71 15.11 14.62
C THR A 45 8.01 14.55 13.22
N ILE A 46 8.93 13.59 13.12
CA ILE A 46 9.26 12.91 11.86
C ILE A 46 8.03 12.19 11.30
N THR A 47 7.33 11.40 12.11
CA THR A 47 6.16 10.64 11.67
C THR A 47 4.99 11.55 11.29
N LEU A 48 4.72 12.61 12.06
CA LEU A 48 3.70 13.61 11.70
C LEU A 48 4.01 14.24 10.33
N ALA A 49 5.25 14.69 10.14
CA ALA A 49 5.66 15.31 8.88
C ALA A 49 5.56 14.36 7.68
N TYR A 50 5.85 13.07 7.88
CA TYR A 50 5.66 12.04 6.85
C TYR A 50 4.19 11.97 6.40
N PHE A 51 3.24 11.87 7.34
CA PHE A 51 1.82 11.80 7.00
C PHE A 51 1.29 13.10 6.39
N GLN A 52 1.75 14.25 6.88
CA GLN A 52 1.41 15.55 6.28
C GLN A 52 1.96 15.69 4.87
N PHE A 53 3.19 15.23 4.60
CA PHE A 53 3.77 15.23 3.26
C PHE A 53 2.91 14.45 2.27
N HIS A 54 2.38 13.30 2.69
CA HIS A 54 1.49 12.48 1.87
C HIS A 54 0.03 12.96 1.83
N ALA A 55 -0.31 14.05 2.53
CA ALA A 55 -1.66 14.59 2.68
C ALA A 55 -2.65 13.58 3.27
N VAL A 56 -2.19 12.78 4.23
CA VAL A 56 -3.03 11.87 5.01
C VAL A 56 -3.97 12.66 5.92
N ARG A 57 -5.25 12.24 5.96
CA ARG A 57 -6.30 12.93 6.71
C ARG A 57 -6.70 12.24 8.02
N SER A 58 -6.38 10.97 8.17
CA SER A 58 -6.67 10.20 9.37
C SER A 58 -5.55 9.19 9.63
N LEU A 59 -5.35 8.86 10.90
CA LEU A 59 -4.27 7.97 11.33
C LEU A 59 -4.85 6.79 12.09
N ASN A 60 -4.54 5.57 11.65
CA ASN A 60 -4.76 4.36 12.43
C ASN A 60 -3.45 4.00 13.13
N MET A 61 -3.46 4.05 14.46
CA MET A 61 -2.32 3.66 15.27
C MET A 61 -2.55 2.24 15.78
N ILE A 62 -1.76 1.30 15.29
CA ILE A 62 -1.83 -0.10 15.69
C ILE A 62 -0.83 -0.30 16.82
N VAL A 63 -1.36 -0.58 18.02
CA VAL A 63 -0.57 -0.79 19.22
C VAL A 63 -0.64 -2.25 19.61
N CYS A 64 0.47 -2.97 19.45
CA CYS A 64 0.58 -4.32 19.97
C CYS A 64 0.92 -4.33 21.46
N PRO A 65 0.31 -5.23 22.26
CA PRO A 65 0.62 -5.40 23.67
C PRO A 65 2.08 -5.81 23.83
N SER A 66 2.89 -4.80 24.11
CA SER A 66 4.32 -4.83 24.44
C SER A 66 4.57 -3.58 25.30
N ASN A 67 5.78 -3.41 25.85
CA ASN A 67 6.17 -2.48 26.92
C ASN A 67 5.73 -0.98 26.85
N ASN A 68 4.97 -0.55 25.85
CA ASN A 68 4.39 0.78 25.76
C ASN A 68 3.25 0.94 26.78
N THR A 69 3.43 1.88 27.71
CA THR A 69 2.41 2.20 28.72
C THR A 69 1.28 3.00 28.09
N ALA A 70 0.05 2.86 28.62
CA ALA A 70 -1.11 3.66 28.20
C ALA A 70 -0.84 5.18 28.18
N VAL A 71 0.04 5.66 29.06
CA VAL A 71 0.49 7.07 29.13
C VAL A 71 1.25 7.48 27.86
N THR A 72 2.14 6.62 27.35
CA THR A 72 2.90 6.92 26.12
C THR A 72 2.00 7.00 24.89
N ILE A 73 1.03 6.09 24.79
CA ILE A 73 0.04 6.06 23.69
C ILE A 73 -0.87 7.29 23.77
N SER A 74 -1.39 7.62 24.95
CA SER A 74 -2.20 8.82 25.17
C SER A 74 -1.45 10.09 24.77
N SER A 75 -0.18 10.22 25.19
CA SER A 75 0.68 11.34 24.79
C SER A 75 0.94 11.42 23.28
N LEU A 76 1.03 10.27 22.58
CA LEU A 76 1.16 10.23 21.12
C LEU A 76 -0.14 10.67 20.44
N VAL A 77 -1.28 10.14 20.89
CA VAL A 77 -2.61 10.48 20.37
C VAL A 77 -2.87 11.98 20.55
N SER A 78 -2.68 12.52 21.75
CA SER A 78 -2.84 13.96 22.01
C SER A 78 -1.97 14.80 21.07
N PHE A 79 -0.70 14.41 20.89
CA PHE A 79 0.21 15.12 19.99
C PHE A 79 -0.34 15.18 18.55
N TYR A 80 -0.80 14.07 17.96
CA TYR A 80 -1.34 14.09 16.60
C TYR A 80 -2.67 14.85 16.49
N MET A 81 -3.54 14.71 17.48
CA MET A 81 -4.82 15.42 17.54
C MET A 81 -4.62 16.94 17.62
N GLU A 82 -3.66 17.41 18.41
CA GLU A 82 -3.26 18.83 18.50
C GLU A 82 -2.76 19.40 17.16
N HIS A 83 -2.26 18.53 16.28
CA HIS A 83 -1.79 18.90 14.93
C HIS A 83 -2.82 18.57 13.84
N ASN A 84 -4.12 18.49 14.19
CA ASN A 84 -5.25 18.26 13.29
C ASN A 84 -5.20 16.93 12.51
N LEU A 85 -4.56 15.90 13.08
CA LEU A 85 -4.55 14.57 12.50
C LEU A 85 -5.37 13.61 13.39
N PRO A 86 -6.64 13.33 13.05
CA PRO A 86 -7.49 12.46 13.87
C PRO A 86 -6.91 11.04 13.95
N VAL A 87 -6.77 10.53 15.17
CA VAL A 87 -6.18 9.20 15.43
C VAL A 87 -7.24 8.22 15.90
N ARG A 88 -7.30 7.07 15.25
CA ARG A 88 -7.97 5.86 15.73
C ARG A 88 -6.91 4.91 16.27
N VAL A 89 -7.02 4.55 17.54
CA VAL A 89 -6.12 3.55 18.15
C VAL A 89 -6.78 2.19 18.01
N TRP A 90 -6.00 1.21 17.54
CA TRP A 90 -6.37 -0.19 17.56
C TRP A 90 -5.41 -0.93 18.48
N SER A 91 -5.98 -1.72 19.40
CA SER A 91 -5.20 -2.53 20.33
C SER A 91 -5.03 -3.92 19.76
N GLY A 92 -3.81 -4.45 19.80
CA GLY A 92 -3.45 -5.82 19.42
C GLY A 92 -4.13 -6.93 20.22
N GLU A 93 -5.15 -6.60 20.99
CA GLU A 93 -5.98 -7.48 21.81
C GLU A 93 -7.38 -7.67 21.21
N ASP A 94 -7.76 -6.90 20.18
CA ASP A 94 -9.05 -6.98 19.50
C ASP A 94 -9.13 -8.20 18.55
N TYR A 95 -9.02 -9.40 19.13
CA TYR A 95 -9.19 -10.68 18.42
C TYR A 95 -10.65 -11.02 18.22
N LEU A 96 -10.97 -11.66 17.10
CA LEU A 96 -12.27 -12.30 16.91
C LEU A 96 -12.24 -13.69 17.58
N PRO A 97 -13.36 -14.12 18.19
CA PRO A 97 -13.44 -15.45 18.80
C PRO A 97 -13.37 -16.58 17.77
N GLU A 98 -13.79 -16.29 16.53
CA GLU A 98 -13.82 -17.24 15.42
C GLU A 98 -13.48 -16.53 14.11
N MET A 99 -13.02 -17.30 13.12
CA MET A 99 -12.81 -16.82 11.76
C MET A 99 -14.11 -16.26 11.16
N PRO A 100 -14.06 -15.13 10.43
CA PRO A 100 -15.22 -14.61 9.73
C PRO A 100 -15.81 -15.65 8.77
N LYS A 101 -17.14 -15.77 8.73
CA LYS A 101 -17.81 -16.66 7.78
C LYS A 101 -17.52 -16.20 6.35
N ARG A 102 -17.18 -17.15 5.48
CA ARG A 102 -16.94 -16.91 4.05
C ARG A 102 -18.19 -16.27 3.42
N GLY A 103 -18.01 -15.16 2.73
CA GLY A 103 -19.08 -14.56 1.92
C GLY A 103 -19.46 -15.44 0.73
N LEU A 104 -20.71 -15.36 0.27
CA LEU A 104 -21.16 -16.05 -0.96
C LEU A 104 -20.37 -15.60 -2.20
N PHE A 105 -19.97 -14.33 -2.22
CA PHE A 105 -19.19 -13.72 -3.28
C PHE A 105 -17.95 -13.07 -2.68
N GLY A 106 -16.81 -13.20 -3.36
CA GLY A 106 -15.55 -12.61 -2.93
C GLY A 106 -14.36 -13.57 -3.04
N PRO A 107 -13.14 -13.08 -2.76
CA PRO A 107 -11.95 -13.91 -2.72
C PRO A 107 -12.09 -15.00 -1.64
N PRO A 108 -11.41 -16.15 -1.81
CA PRO A 108 -11.35 -17.16 -0.77
C PRO A 108 -10.68 -16.58 0.49
N ILE A 109 -11.02 -17.14 1.66
CA ILE A 109 -10.28 -16.83 2.89
C ILE A 109 -8.89 -17.41 2.73
N THR A 110 -7.88 -16.55 2.76
CA THR A 110 -6.47 -16.91 2.57
C THR A 110 -5.68 -16.82 3.86
N TYR A 111 -6.17 -16.08 4.86
CA TYR A 111 -5.57 -16.08 6.18
C TYR A 111 -5.64 -17.49 6.80
N ARG A 112 -4.48 -18.02 7.20
CA ARG A 112 -4.39 -19.28 7.93
C ARG A 112 -4.36 -18.97 9.41
N ASP A 113 -5.36 -19.44 10.14
CA ASP A 113 -5.31 -19.49 11.60
C ASP A 113 -4.39 -20.66 12.01
N ASP A 114 -3.58 -20.48 13.04
CA ASP A 114 -2.75 -21.54 13.59
C ASP A 114 -3.05 -21.68 15.08
N THR A 115 -3.72 -22.77 15.44
CA THR A 115 -4.10 -23.06 16.83
C THR A 115 -2.89 -23.22 17.75
N ASN A 116 -1.71 -23.47 17.20
CA ASN A 116 -0.47 -23.60 17.96
C ASN A 116 0.25 -22.26 18.19
N ASP A 117 -0.07 -21.22 17.41
CA ASP A 117 0.47 -19.87 17.57
C ASP A 117 -0.58 -18.97 18.23
N SER A 118 -0.38 -18.67 19.51
CA SER A 118 -1.30 -17.84 20.29
C SER A 118 -1.49 -16.43 19.73
N PHE A 119 -0.58 -15.95 18.89
CA PHE A 119 -0.63 -14.61 18.31
C PHE A 119 -1.22 -14.60 16.89
N ARG A 120 -1.24 -15.74 16.19
CA ARG A 120 -1.76 -15.85 14.82
C ARG A 120 -3.27 -16.14 14.84
N ARG A 121 -4.03 -15.12 15.25
CA ARG A 121 -5.49 -15.21 15.42
C ARG A 121 -6.25 -14.18 14.58
N PRO A 122 -7.51 -14.46 14.22
CA PRO A 122 -8.33 -13.53 13.45
C PRO A 122 -8.52 -12.19 14.18
N LEU A 123 -8.44 -11.08 13.45
CA LEU A 123 -8.49 -9.74 14.05
C LEU A 123 -9.82 -9.04 13.75
N LYS A 124 -10.31 -8.26 14.71
CA LYS A 124 -11.41 -7.30 14.49
C LYS A 124 -10.87 -5.97 13.91
N LEU A 125 -9.76 -6.03 13.18
CA LEU A 125 -9.20 -4.88 12.49
C LEU A 125 -10.02 -4.61 11.23
N LYS A 126 -10.56 -3.39 11.11
CA LYS A 126 -11.24 -2.92 9.90
C LYS A 126 -10.71 -1.55 9.53
N LEU A 127 -10.04 -1.49 8.39
CA LEU A 127 -9.72 -0.22 7.73
C LEU A 127 -10.87 0.10 6.78
N GLU A 128 -11.63 1.13 7.12
CA GLU A 128 -12.76 1.55 6.29
C GLU A 128 -12.23 2.06 4.94
N PRO A 129 -12.89 1.72 3.82
CA PRO A 129 -12.54 2.24 2.51
C PRO A 129 -12.94 3.72 2.45
N LEU A 130 -12.12 4.59 3.01
CA LEU A 130 -12.30 6.03 2.93
C LEU A 130 -11.87 6.50 1.54
N ALA A 131 -12.59 7.48 0.99
CA ALA A 131 -12.17 8.19 -0.22
C ALA A 131 -10.85 8.96 0.02
N ASP A 132 -10.59 9.28 1.28
CA ASP A 132 -9.43 10.04 1.73
C ASP A 132 -8.24 9.16 2.08
N LYS A 133 -7.04 9.73 1.92
CA LYS A 133 -5.78 9.08 2.28
C LYS A 133 -5.71 8.80 3.78
N THR A 134 -5.45 7.55 4.11
CA THR A 134 -5.38 7.06 5.49
C THR A 134 -3.96 6.64 5.82
N GLY A 135 -3.44 7.09 6.95
CA GLY A 135 -2.14 6.69 7.48
C GLY A 135 -2.30 5.53 8.44
N ILE A 136 -1.36 4.60 8.43
CA ILE A 136 -1.30 3.50 9.38
C ILE A 136 0.10 3.47 9.98
N ILE A 137 0.20 3.54 11.30
CA ILE A 137 1.46 3.36 12.03
C ILE A 137 1.43 2.00 12.71
N LEU A 138 2.49 1.22 12.47
CA LEU A 138 2.77 0.00 13.22
C LEU A 138 4.13 0.14 13.90
N SER A 139 4.11 0.28 15.23
CA SER A 139 5.35 0.34 16.02
C SER A 139 5.92 -1.06 16.25
N ASP A 140 7.25 -1.19 16.17
CA ASP A 140 8.00 -2.43 16.39
C ASP A 140 7.37 -3.63 15.64
N PHE A 141 7.46 -3.58 14.30
CA PHE A 141 6.72 -4.52 13.44
C PHE A 141 7.20 -5.97 13.55
N ASN A 142 8.43 -6.21 14.02
CA ASN A 142 8.98 -7.55 14.26
C ASN A 142 8.57 -8.11 15.64
N THR A 143 7.28 -8.03 15.94
CA THR A 143 6.68 -8.67 17.13
C THR A 143 5.59 -9.64 16.68
N PRO A 144 5.31 -10.73 17.40
CA PRO A 144 4.30 -11.71 16.98
C PRO A 144 2.92 -11.10 16.70
N CYS A 145 2.49 -10.16 17.54
CA CYS A 145 1.24 -9.42 17.31
C CYS A 145 1.30 -8.56 16.05
N ALA A 146 2.39 -7.82 15.82
CA ALA A 146 2.50 -6.92 14.68
C ALA A 146 2.61 -7.69 13.36
N LEU A 147 3.33 -8.82 13.37
CA LEU A 147 3.37 -9.75 12.24
C LEU A 147 1.98 -10.35 11.97
N ASN A 148 1.21 -10.67 13.01
CA ASN A 148 -0.18 -11.11 12.81
C ASN A 148 -1.04 -10.03 12.15
N VAL A 149 -0.90 -8.77 12.54
CA VAL A 149 -1.58 -7.63 11.88
C VAL A 149 -1.18 -7.54 10.42
N LEU A 150 0.10 -7.70 10.09
CA LEU A 150 0.58 -7.65 8.71
C LEU A 150 0.06 -8.83 7.88
N ARG A 151 0.07 -10.06 8.41
CA ARG A 151 -0.52 -11.26 7.77
C ARG A 151 -2.02 -11.09 7.55
N TRP A 152 -2.74 -10.60 8.56
CA TRP A 152 -4.17 -10.27 8.44
C TRP A 152 -4.42 -9.23 7.36
N SER A 153 -3.58 -8.20 7.29
CA SER A 153 -3.69 -7.10 6.31
C SER A 153 -3.31 -7.52 4.89
N ALA A 154 -2.40 -8.49 4.76
CA ALA A 154 -1.96 -9.08 3.49
C ALA A 154 -2.97 -10.05 2.89
N ALA A 155 -3.79 -10.69 3.73
CA ALA A 155 -4.78 -11.66 3.29
C ALA A 155 -5.71 -11.07 2.22
N SER A 156 -5.96 -11.82 1.15
CA SER A 156 -6.64 -11.34 -0.06
C SER A 156 -8.05 -10.81 0.19
N GLU A 157 -8.73 -11.36 1.18
CA GLU A 157 -10.05 -10.93 1.66
C GLU A 157 -10.06 -9.55 2.32
N ASN A 158 -8.95 -9.14 2.92
CA ASN A 158 -8.80 -7.84 3.57
C ASN A 158 -8.13 -6.82 2.64
N ASN A 159 -7.00 -7.23 2.05
CA ASN A 159 -6.19 -6.47 1.09
C ASN A 159 -6.06 -4.99 1.49
N TYR A 160 -5.35 -4.75 2.59
CA TYR A 160 -5.19 -3.41 3.17
C TYR A 160 -3.95 -2.66 2.65
N PHE A 161 -3.07 -3.32 1.91
CA PHE A 161 -1.92 -2.71 1.25
C PHE A 161 -2.31 -2.12 -0.11
N LYS A 162 -3.01 -0.98 -0.08
CA LYS A 162 -3.51 -0.26 -1.26
C LYS A 162 -2.91 1.14 -1.36
N THR A 163 -3.03 1.77 -2.53
CA THR A 163 -2.48 3.11 -2.84
C THR A 163 -2.96 4.25 -1.93
N ASN A 164 -4.13 4.14 -1.30
CA ASN A 164 -4.65 5.17 -0.38
C ASN A 164 -4.29 4.93 1.10
N ASN A 165 -3.67 3.79 1.40
CA ASN A 165 -3.29 3.38 2.74
C ASN A 165 -1.78 3.52 2.89
N PHE A 166 -1.34 4.56 3.58
CA PHE A 166 0.07 4.86 3.81
C PHE A 166 0.56 4.17 5.09
N TRP A 167 1.18 3.01 4.91
CA TRP A 167 1.74 2.23 6.01
C TRP A 167 3.14 2.72 6.34
N LEU A 168 3.35 3.08 7.61
CA LEU A 168 4.64 3.39 8.19
C LEU A 168 4.97 2.35 9.25
N LEU A 169 5.83 1.40 8.89
CA LEU A 169 6.31 0.36 9.78
C LEU A 169 7.55 0.89 10.50
N MET A 170 7.60 0.78 11.83
CA MET A 170 8.70 1.31 12.62
C MET A 170 9.50 0.17 13.22
N THR A 171 10.83 0.34 13.24
CA THR A 171 11.76 -0.57 13.92
C THR A 171 12.96 0.22 14.44
N LYS A 172 13.70 -0.38 15.37
CA LYS A 172 15.02 0.09 15.83
C LYS A 172 16.17 -0.66 15.19
N ASP A 173 15.90 -1.79 14.53
CA ASP A 173 16.89 -2.63 13.89
C ASP A 173 16.54 -2.88 12.43
N ILE A 174 17.47 -2.59 11.53
CA ILE A 174 17.31 -2.85 10.10
C ILE A 174 17.22 -4.36 9.78
N THR A 175 17.75 -5.23 10.64
CA THR A 175 17.68 -6.69 10.43
C THR A 175 16.24 -7.23 10.52
N ASP A 176 15.34 -6.49 11.16
CA ASP A 176 13.91 -6.79 11.25
C ASP A 176 13.23 -6.85 9.89
N LEU A 177 13.80 -6.25 8.85
CA LEU A 177 13.27 -6.33 7.48
C LEU A 177 13.09 -7.77 7.01
N LYS A 178 13.89 -8.71 7.52
CA LYS A 178 13.75 -10.15 7.23
C LYS A 178 12.39 -10.71 7.66
N ALA A 179 11.76 -10.14 8.68
CA ALA A 179 10.44 -10.58 9.12
C ALA A 179 9.34 -10.30 8.08
N LEU A 180 9.57 -9.35 7.16
CA LEU A 180 8.66 -9.08 6.03
C LEU A 180 8.84 -10.07 4.86
N GLU A 181 9.84 -10.96 4.93
CA GLU A 181 9.99 -12.04 3.94
C GLU A 181 9.02 -13.20 4.16
N ASP A 182 8.28 -13.21 5.28
CA ASP A 182 7.20 -14.16 5.56
C ASP A 182 6.29 -14.41 4.34
N GLU A 183 6.01 -15.69 4.06
CA GLU A 183 5.22 -16.14 2.91
C GLU A 183 3.78 -15.62 2.94
N ASP A 184 3.22 -15.43 4.14
CA ASP A 184 1.85 -14.93 4.33
C ASP A 184 1.78 -13.39 4.31
N ILE A 185 2.92 -12.70 4.18
CA ILE A 185 3.00 -11.24 4.05
C ILE A 185 3.38 -10.90 2.61
N PHE A 186 2.38 -10.54 1.82
CA PHE A 186 2.58 -9.98 0.48
C PHE A 186 2.35 -8.46 0.48
N LEU A 187 3.40 -7.72 0.12
CA LEU A 187 3.38 -6.26 -0.02
C LEU A 187 3.43 -5.93 -1.52
N PRO A 188 2.30 -5.66 -2.19
CA PRO A 188 2.29 -5.55 -3.64
C PRO A 188 3.01 -4.28 -4.15
N PRO A 189 3.44 -4.23 -5.41
CA PRO A 189 4.20 -3.09 -5.96
C PRO A 189 3.44 -1.76 -5.96
N ASP A 190 2.12 -1.76 -5.93
CA ASP A 190 1.29 -0.57 -5.83
C ASP A 190 1.04 -0.11 -4.38
N SER A 191 1.52 -0.87 -3.39
CA SER A 191 1.32 -0.53 -1.98
C SER A 191 2.21 0.61 -1.49
N GLU A 192 1.63 1.46 -0.65
CA GLU A 192 2.33 2.56 0.01
C GLU A 192 2.87 2.15 1.38
N VAL A 193 3.80 1.19 1.38
CA VAL A 193 4.45 0.68 2.59
C VAL A 193 5.88 1.20 2.69
N LYS A 194 6.19 1.87 3.80
CA LYS A 194 7.53 2.39 4.12
C LYS A 194 7.97 1.88 5.48
N VAL A 195 9.28 1.71 5.64
CA VAL A 195 9.91 1.33 6.91
C VAL A 195 10.73 2.51 7.42
N LEU A 196 10.43 2.97 8.63
CA LEU A 196 11.21 3.96 9.36
C LEU A 196 12.06 3.23 10.41
N VAL A 197 13.37 3.20 10.17
CA VAL A 197 14.35 2.67 11.12
C VAL A 197 14.82 3.81 12.00
N GLN A 198 14.60 3.68 13.31
CA GLN A 198 15.11 4.61 14.31
C GLN A 198 16.46 4.10 14.84
N GLU A 199 17.52 4.79 14.46
CA GLU A 199 18.88 4.53 14.91
C GLU A 199 19.19 5.26 16.22
N VAL A 200 20.39 5.01 16.76
CA VAL A 200 20.88 5.65 17.99
C VAL A 200 20.98 7.18 17.78
N ASN A 201 20.83 7.95 18.85
CA ASN A 201 20.96 9.42 18.84
C ASN A 201 19.94 10.17 17.97
N LEU A 202 18.67 9.72 17.91
CA LEU A 202 17.60 10.40 17.13
C LEU A 202 17.97 10.58 15.66
N THR A 203 18.58 9.54 15.09
CA THR A 203 18.83 9.46 13.65
C THR A 203 17.88 8.43 13.06
N TYR A 204 17.50 8.63 11.81
CA TYR A 204 16.47 7.83 11.17
C TYR A 204 16.89 7.48 9.74
N SER A 205 16.44 6.32 9.29
CA SER A 205 16.58 5.87 7.91
C SER A 205 15.20 5.48 7.39
N LEU A 206 14.83 5.96 6.20
CA LEU A 206 13.53 5.72 5.60
C LEU A 206 13.71 4.85 4.36
N LEU A 207 13.00 3.72 4.34
CA LEU A 207 13.07 2.73 3.27
C LEU A 207 11.70 2.54 2.61
N ASP A 208 11.74 2.33 1.31
CA ASP A 208 10.64 1.84 0.52
C ASP A 208 10.72 0.32 0.43
N VAL A 209 9.62 -0.40 0.73
CA VAL A 209 9.61 -1.87 0.75
C VAL A 209 8.43 -2.42 -0.05
N TYR A 210 8.67 -3.48 -0.83
CA TYR A 210 7.65 -4.18 -1.60
C TYR A 210 8.13 -5.55 -2.11
N LYS A 211 7.19 -6.38 -2.57
CA LYS A 211 7.43 -7.64 -3.28
C LYS A 211 6.80 -7.55 -4.68
N VAL A 212 7.52 -8.02 -5.69
CA VAL A 212 7.04 -8.03 -7.09
C VAL A 212 5.96 -9.11 -7.28
N ALA A 213 6.12 -10.26 -6.63
CA ALA A 213 5.12 -11.32 -6.48
C ALA A 213 5.22 -11.93 -5.08
N ALA A 214 4.22 -12.68 -4.64
CA ALA A 214 4.23 -13.35 -3.32
C ALA A 214 5.45 -14.27 -3.12
N PHE A 215 5.87 -14.97 -4.18
CA PHE A 215 7.01 -15.90 -4.18
C PHE A 215 8.37 -15.23 -4.49
N LYS A 216 8.39 -13.92 -4.74
CA LYS A 216 9.62 -13.17 -5.04
C LYS A 216 10.20 -12.58 -3.74
N PRO A 217 11.53 -12.38 -3.68
CA PRO A 217 12.16 -11.79 -2.51
C PRO A 217 11.69 -10.36 -2.26
N LEU A 218 11.81 -9.91 -1.01
CA LEU A 218 11.52 -8.54 -0.62
C LEU A 218 12.53 -7.58 -1.26
N LYS A 219 12.02 -6.57 -1.97
CA LYS A 219 12.82 -5.44 -2.43
C LYS A 219 12.74 -4.31 -1.42
N HIS A 220 13.88 -3.68 -1.17
CA HIS A 220 13.95 -2.49 -0.35
C HIS A 220 14.90 -1.45 -0.97
N ASN A 221 14.47 -0.20 -1.00
CA ASN A 221 15.25 0.93 -1.48
C ASN A 221 15.34 1.99 -0.39
N PHE A 222 16.53 2.58 -0.22
CA PHE A 222 16.66 3.72 0.69
C PHE A 222 16.10 4.98 0.04
N ILE A 223 15.12 5.59 0.70
CA ILE A 223 14.65 6.94 0.36
C ILE A 223 15.61 7.96 0.97
N SER A 224 15.91 7.80 2.26
CA SER A 224 16.84 8.65 3.00
C SER A 224 17.63 7.81 4.00
N ARG A 225 18.89 8.18 4.23
CA ARG A 225 19.80 7.51 5.18
C ARG A 225 20.23 8.49 6.27
N ASN A 226 20.21 8.04 7.51
CA ASN A 226 20.80 8.68 8.69
C ASN A 226 20.44 10.17 8.82
N PHE A 227 19.18 10.53 8.59
CA PHE A 227 18.69 11.90 8.75
C PHE A 227 18.25 12.16 10.19
N SER A 228 18.32 13.42 10.63
CA SER A 228 17.85 13.84 11.96
C SER A 228 16.81 14.95 11.92
N HIS A 229 16.53 15.50 10.74
CA HIS A 229 15.64 16.64 10.55
C HIS A 229 14.54 16.31 9.54
N VAL A 230 13.35 16.88 9.77
CA VAL A 230 12.19 16.74 8.88
C VAL A 230 12.50 17.25 7.47
N GLU A 231 13.25 18.36 7.33
CA GLU A 231 13.54 18.93 6.02
C GLU A 231 14.31 17.96 5.12
N ASP A 232 15.21 17.16 5.70
CA ASP A 232 16.01 16.19 4.96
C ASP A 232 15.15 15.01 4.48
N MET A 233 14.25 14.52 5.33
CA MET A 233 13.26 13.52 4.94
C MET A 233 12.36 14.03 3.80
N CYS A 234 11.83 15.24 3.92
CA CYS A 234 10.96 15.84 2.90
C CYS A 234 11.69 16.06 1.58
N LYS A 235 12.95 16.51 1.59
CA LYS A 235 13.77 16.63 0.37
C LYS A 235 14.00 15.27 -0.28
N ALA A 236 14.30 14.25 0.52
CA ALA A 236 14.50 12.90 0.03
C ALA A 236 13.22 12.30 -0.59
N LEU A 237 12.06 12.47 0.06
CA LEU A 237 10.77 12.03 -0.46
C LEU A 237 10.40 12.71 -1.80
N ARG A 238 10.64 14.02 -1.92
CA ARG A 238 10.42 14.74 -3.20
C ARG A 238 11.32 14.22 -4.32
N LYS A 239 12.58 13.92 -4.00
CA LYS A 239 13.54 13.37 -4.96
C LYS A 239 13.18 11.94 -5.37
N TYR A 240 12.68 11.14 -4.42
CA TYR A 240 12.25 9.77 -4.68
C TYR A 240 11.02 9.75 -5.61
N GLY A 241 10.05 10.63 -5.39
CA GLY A 241 8.88 10.75 -6.25
C GLY A 241 7.83 9.66 -6.00
N SER A 242 7.03 9.36 -7.03
CA SER A 242 5.95 8.38 -6.92
C SER A 242 6.48 6.95 -6.97
N VAL A 243 6.01 6.15 -6.01
CA VAL A 243 6.34 4.73 -5.86
C VAL A 243 5.97 3.93 -7.11
N ILE A 244 4.82 4.23 -7.72
CA ILE A 244 4.33 3.55 -8.93
C ILE A 244 5.31 3.74 -10.09
N SER A 245 5.86 4.95 -10.25
CA SER A 245 6.79 5.26 -11.34
C SER A 245 8.16 4.60 -11.18
N LEU A 246 8.53 4.24 -9.95
CA LEU A 246 9.82 3.58 -9.65
C LEU A 246 9.74 2.05 -9.73
N ARG A 247 8.53 1.49 -9.66
CA ARG A 247 8.28 0.04 -9.60
C ARG A 247 7.67 -0.48 -10.89
N GLU A 248 8.09 0.06 -12.04
CA GLU A 248 7.55 -0.34 -13.35
C GLU A 248 8.03 -1.75 -13.75
N ASP A 249 9.21 -2.19 -13.33
CA ASP A 249 9.74 -3.52 -13.69
C ASP A 249 9.16 -4.66 -12.81
N LEU A 250 8.29 -5.48 -13.41
CA LEU A 250 7.67 -6.65 -12.78
C LEU A 250 8.43 -7.97 -13.05
N GLU A 251 9.70 -7.90 -13.44
CA GLU A 251 10.63 -9.04 -13.52
C GLU A 251 10.15 -10.25 -14.35
N GLY A 252 9.40 -10.01 -15.40
CA GLY A 252 8.91 -11.04 -16.32
C GLY A 252 7.81 -11.94 -15.73
N ILE A 253 7.09 -11.48 -14.71
CA ILE A 253 5.92 -12.24 -14.17
C ILE A 253 4.96 -12.60 -15.30
N ILE A 254 4.47 -13.84 -15.25
CA ILE A 254 3.44 -14.32 -16.16
C ILE A 254 2.07 -14.16 -15.51
N PHE A 255 1.24 -13.31 -16.11
CA PHE A 255 -0.17 -13.20 -15.77
C PHE A 255 -0.99 -14.15 -16.62
N ASN A 256 -1.74 -15.03 -15.97
CA ASN A 256 -2.73 -15.85 -16.66
C ASN A 256 -3.99 -14.99 -16.87
N THR A 257 -4.35 -14.77 -18.13
CA THR A 257 -5.49 -13.92 -18.52
C THR A 257 -6.54 -14.75 -19.24
N GLY A 258 -7.80 -14.42 -19.04
CA GLY A 258 -8.92 -14.97 -19.81
C GLY A 258 -9.35 -13.96 -20.87
N LEU A 259 -9.43 -14.39 -22.13
CA LEU A 259 -10.08 -13.63 -23.20
C LEU A 259 -11.50 -14.15 -23.38
N VAL A 260 -12.48 -13.29 -23.13
CA VAL A 260 -13.90 -13.57 -23.37
C VAL A 260 -14.35 -12.81 -24.61
N ILE A 261 -14.95 -13.50 -25.56
CA ILE A 261 -15.52 -12.91 -26.78
C ILE A 261 -17.04 -12.95 -26.64
N ASN A 262 -17.62 -11.79 -26.34
CA ASN A 262 -19.06 -11.68 -26.13
C ASN A 262 -19.77 -11.34 -27.45
N PHE A 263 -20.82 -12.10 -27.76
CA PHE A 263 -21.74 -11.87 -28.90
C PHE A 263 -21.07 -11.74 -30.27
N PRO A 264 -20.23 -12.71 -30.70
CA PRO A 264 -19.74 -12.69 -32.07
C PRO A 264 -20.86 -13.06 -33.05
N ASP A 265 -21.09 -12.25 -34.09
CA ASP A 265 -21.99 -12.61 -35.20
C ASP A 265 -21.43 -13.81 -36.00
N MET A 266 -20.11 -13.89 -36.16
CA MET A 266 -19.36 -15.05 -36.63
C MET A 266 -17.96 -15.03 -35.99
N PHE A 267 -17.54 -16.12 -35.35
CA PHE A 267 -16.20 -16.24 -34.77
C PHE A 267 -15.71 -17.69 -34.84
N THR A 268 -14.56 -17.89 -35.46
CA THR A 268 -13.94 -19.21 -35.65
C THR A 268 -12.75 -19.41 -34.71
N ASP A 269 -11.78 -18.48 -34.72
CA ASP A 269 -10.61 -18.45 -33.83
C ASP A 269 -9.86 -17.11 -33.99
N ILE A 270 -9.00 -16.73 -33.04
CA ILE A 270 -7.99 -15.67 -33.20
C ILE A 270 -6.62 -16.34 -33.35
N GLU A 271 -6.32 -16.81 -34.56
CA GLU A 271 -4.96 -17.22 -34.90
C GLU A 271 -4.07 -16.01 -35.22
N ASP A 272 -4.65 -14.96 -35.82
CA ASP A 272 -3.94 -13.74 -36.23
C ASP A 272 -4.81 -12.48 -36.10
N LEU A 273 -4.40 -11.57 -35.21
CA LEU A 273 -5.05 -10.27 -34.97
C LEU A 273 -4.97 -9.29 -36.15
N SER A 274 -4.19 -9.58 -37.19
CA SER A 274 -4.11 -8.79 -38.42
C SER A 274 -5.34 -8.99 -39.33
N LEU A 275 -6.10 -10.07 -39.12
CA LEU A 275 -7.23 -10.45 -39.97
C LEU A 275 -8.32 -9.38 -40.00
N ARG A 276 -8.88 -9.13 -41.20
CA ARG A 276 -9.84 -8.05 -41.43
C ARG A 276 -11.14 -8.21 -40.62
N HIS A 277 -11.57 -9.44 -40.36
CA HIS A 277 -12.82 -9.75 -39.67
C HIS A 277 -12.73 -9.62 -38.14
N ILE A 278 -11.53 -9.40 -37.59
CA ILE A 278 -11.37 -9.13 -36.16
C ILE A 278 -11.71 -7.68 -35.87
N ASP A 279 -12.53 -7.47 -34.84
CA ASP A 279 -13.00 -6.15 -34.41
C ASP A 279 -11.84 -5.19 -34.08
N THR A 280 -12.05 -3.92 -34.38
CA THR A 280 -11.11 -2.83 -34.13
C THR A 280 -10.77 -2.72 -32.65
N MET A 281 -11.74 -2.96 -31.76
CA MET A 281 -11.50 -2.89 -30.31
C MET A 281 -10.52 -3.97 -29.84
N ALA A 282 -10.65 -5.21 -30.33
CA ALA A 282 -9.70 -6.28 -30.01
C ALA A 282 -8.27 -5.94 -30.49
N LYS A 283 -8.15 -5.32 -31.68
CA LYS A 283 -6.84 -4.90 -32.23
C LYS A 283 -6.19 -3.78 -31.40
N VAL A 284 -6.98 -2.80 -30.97
CA VAL A 284 -6.49 -1.71 -30.11
C VAL A 284 -6.10 -2.23 -28.74
N THR A 285 -6.96 -3.03 -28.10
CA THR A 285 -6.69 -3.61 -26.78
C THR A 285 -5.45 -4.49 -26.80
N ASN A 286 -5.25 -5.33 -27.81
CA ASN A 286 -4.04 -6.14 -27.90
C ASN A 286 -2.77 -5.27 -27.94
N ARG A 287 -2.74 -4.23 -28.78
CA ARG A 287 -1.57 -3.33 -28.86
C ARG A 287 -1.27 -2.68 -27.51
N LEU A 288 -2.30 -2.18 -26.83
CA LEU A 288 -2.15 -1.62 -25.48
C LEU A 288 -1.59 -2.65 -24.49
N VAL A 289 -2.12 -3.88 -24.50
CA VAL A 289 -1.67 -4.97 -23.63
C VAL A 289 -0.21 -5.32 -23.90
N VAL A 290 0.20 -5.41 -25.17
CA VAL A 290 1.59 -5.71 -25.55
C VAL A 290 2.54 -4.56 -25.17
N ASP A 291 2.13 -3.31 -25.36
CA ASP A 291 2.95 -2.16 -24.99
C ASP A 291 3.07 -2.03 -23.47
N MET A 292 2.00 -2.27 -22.72
CA MET A 292 2.05 -2.40 -21.25
C MET A 292 2.96 -3.55 -20.82
N ALA A 293 2.89 -4.70 -21.50
CA ALA A 293 3.75 -5.85 -21.24
C ALA A 293 5.23 -5.51 -21.36
N ARG A 294 5.59 -4.79 -22.43
CA ARG A 294 6.97 -4.34 -22.64
C ARG A 294 7.39 -3.31 -21.61
N LYS A 295 6.54 -2.31 -21.34
CA LYS A 295 6.86 -1.24 -20.39
C LYS A 295 7.08 -1.78 -18.98
N LEU A 296 6.20 -2.68 -18.54
CA LEU A 296 6.22 -3.20 -17.18
C LEU A 296 7.03 -4.50 -17.02
N ASN A 297 7.73 -4.94 -18.07
CA ASN A 297 8.44 -6.22 -18.12
C ASN A 297 7.58 -7.38 -17.57
N LEU A 298 6.41 -7.59 -18.18
CA LEU A 298 5.48 -8.65 -17.80
C LEU A 298 5.09 -9.47 -19.02
N ARG A 299 4.64 -10.69 -18.78
CA ARG A 299 4.20 -11.63 -19.82
C ARG A 299 2.75 -12.00 -19.56
N PHE A 300 2.01 -12.21 -20.64
CA PHE A 300 0.64 -12.69 -20.56
C PHE A 300 0.57 -14.10 -21.12
N ASN A 301 -0.14 -14.97 -20.41
CA ASN A 301 -0.54 -16.27 -20.87
C ASN A 301 -2.07 -16.26 -20.98
N THR A 302 -2.55 -15.86 -22.16
CA THR A 302 -3.98 -15.64 -22.40
C THR A 302 -4.63 -16.93 -22.88
N TYR A 303 -5.62 -17.39 -22.12
CA TYR A 303 -6.52 -18.46 -22.52
C TYR A 303 -7.79 -17.86 -23.10
N GLN A 304 -8.18 -18.29 -24.30
CA GLN A 304 -9.52 -18.00 -24.77
C GLN A 304 -10.51 -18.84 -23.99
N THR A 305 -11.52 -18.20 -23.41
CA THR A 305 -12.63 -18.89 -22.76
C THR A 305 -13.85 -18.79 -23.66
N ASP A 306 -14.35 -19.92 -24.12
CA ASP A 306 -15.56 -19.97 -24.93
C ASP A 306 -16.77 -19.65 -24.06
N ASN A 307 -17.36 -18.48 -24.27
CA ASN A 307 -18.68 -18.15 -23.72
C ASN A 307 -19.60 -17.68 -24.85
N TYR A 308 -20.19 -18.66 -25.52
CA TYR A 308 -21.27 -18.44 -26.47
C TYR A 308 -22.54 -18.10 -25.68
N GLY A 309 -22.67 -16.83 -25.31
CA GLY A 309 -23.78 -16.38 -24.47
C GLY A 309 -25.14 -16.62 -25.12
N TRP A 310 -25.97 -17.47 -24.52
CA TRP A 310 -27.44 -17.40 -24.47
C TRP A 310 -27.93 -17.97 -23.12
N ARG A 311 -28.78 -17.21 -22.42
CA ARG A 311 -29.89 -17.70 -21.61
C ARG A 311 -31.10 -16.83 -21.91
#